data_AF-A0A7C5ZIR2-F1
#
_entry.id   AF-A0A7C5ZIR2-F1
#
_cell.length_a   1.000
_cell.length_b   1.000
_cell.length_c   1.000
_cell.angle_alpha   90.00
_cell.angle_beta   90.00
_cell.angle_gamma   90.00
#
_symmetry.space_group_name_H-M   'P 1'
#
loop_
_entity.id
_entity.type
_entity.pdbx_description
1 polymer ?
#
loop_
_entity_poly.entity_id
_entity_poly.type
_entity_poly.pdbx_seq_one_letter_code
_entity_poly.pdbx_strand_id
1 'polypeptide(L)'
;SNRPNVVSETVKQAEDDDSLVVRVYEAYNQRGPATLTFARPIISAEEVNLLEESVGAVASNGNNLTFAITPYQIRSFRVRLAG
;
A
#
# COMPACT_ATOMS: atom_id res chain seq x y z
N SER A 1 -10.78 12.44 -13.05
CA SER A 1 -10.21 11.20 -13.63
C SER A 1 -10.21 10.15 -12.53
N ASN A 2 -11.26 9.33 -12.48
CA ASN A 2 -11.40 8.26 -11.50
C ASN A 2 -10.90 6.97 -12.18
N ARG A 3 -9.74 6.44 -11.80
CA ARG A 3 -9.12 5.26 -12.43
C ARG A 3 -9.19 4.08 -11.44
N PRO A 4 -10.09 3.09 -11.65
CA PRO A 4 -10.35 2.03 -10.67
C PRO A 4 -9.38 0.82 -10.76
N ASN A 5 -8.11 1.01 -11.14
CA ASN A 5 -7.34 -0.06 -11.80
C ASN A 5 -6.23 -0.70 -10.96
N VAL A 6 -6.21 -0.49 -9.65
CA VAL A 6 -5.29 -1.21 -8.75
C VAL A 6 -6.07 -2.31 -8.04
N VAL A 7 -5.76 -3.56 -8.35
CA VAL A 7 -6.26 -4.69 -7.57
C VAL A 7 -5.45 -4.71 -6.27
N SER A 8 -6.12 -4.37 -5.16
CA SER A 8 -5.53 -4.41 -3.82
C SER A 8 -5.90 -5.74 -3.17
N GLU A 9 -4.89 -6.56 -2.88
CA GLU A 9 -5.03 -7.75 -2.05
C GLU A 9 -4.51 -7.40 -0.64
N THR A 10 -5.40 -7.42 0.36
CA THR A 10 -5.02 -7.21 1.76
C THR A 10 -4.55 -8.53 2.34
N VAL A 11 -3.26 -8.63 2.67
CA VAL A 11 -2.66 -9.85 3.20
C VAL A 11 -2.23 -9.60 4.63
N LYS A 12 -3.14 -9.95 5.56
CA LYS A 12 -2.94 -10.08 7.01
C LYS A 12 -2.89 -8.79 7.86
N GLN A 13 -3.65 -8.84 8.95
CA GLN A 13 -3.45 -8.07 10.17
C GLN A 13 -2.34 -8.79 10.94
N ALA A 14 -1.25 -8.10 11.27
CA ALA A 14 -0.21 -8.69 12.10
C ALA A 14 -0.79 -8.98 13.49
N GLU A 15 -0.49 -10.15 14.06
CA GLU A 15 -1.12 -10.61 15.31
C GLU A 15 -0.66 -9.82 16.56
N ASP A 16 0.40 -9.01 16.45
CA ASP A 16 1.04 -8.31 17.58
C ASP A 16 1.00 -6.77 17.51
N ASP A 17 0.63 -6.17 16.37
CA ASP A 17 0.48 -4.72 16.21
C ASP A 17 -0.70 -4.40 15.27
N ASP A 18 -1.32 -3.21 15.39
CA ASP A 18 -2.37 -2.74 14.46
C ASP A 18 -1.81 -2.42 13.05
N SER A 19 -0.80 -3.19 12.61
CA SER A 19 -0.20 -3.09 11.30
C SER A 19 -0.86 -4.05 10.31
N LEU A 20 -0.95 -3.57 9.07
CA LEU A 20 -1.58 -4.24 7.95
C LEU A 20 -0.55 -4.32 6.83
N VAL A 21 -0.40 -5.49 6.20
CA VAL A 21 0.36 -5.58 4.95
C VAL A 21 -0.61 -5.55 3.78
N VAL A 22 -0.49 -4.51 2.95
CA VAL A 22 -1.30 -4.34 1.73
C VAL A 22 -0.43 -4.59 0.52
N ARG A 23 -0.84 -5.55 -0.32
CA ARG A 23 -0.16 -5.86 -1.57
C ARG A 23 -1.00 -5.37 -2.74
N VAL A 24 -0.36 -4.66 -3.66
CA VAL A 24 -0.99 -4.13 -4.86
C VAL A 24 -0.33 -4.71 -6.09
N TYR A 25 -1.15 -5.03 -7.08
CA TYR A 25 -0.71 -5.49 -8.40
C TYR A 25 -1.31 -4.62 -9.49
N GLU A 26 -0.46 -4.17 -10.41
CA GLU A 26 -0.89 -3.48 -11.62
C GLU A 26 -1.24 -4.51 -12.71
N ALA A 27 -2.53 -4.63 -13.03
CA ALA A 27 -3.03 -5.65 -13.95
C ALA A 27 -3.28 -5.15 -15.39
N TYR A 28 -3.19 -3.85 -15.64
CA TYR A 28 -3.73 -3.22 -16.84
C TYR A 28 -2.67 -2.53 -17.72
N ASN A 29 -1.39 -2.86 -17.52
CA ASN A 29 -0.24 -2.31 -18.25
C ASN A 29 -0.17 -0.77 -18.16
N GLN A 30 -0.57 -0.21 -17.02
CA GLN A 30 -0.56 1.22 -16.76
C GLN A 30 0.65 1.63 -15.92
N ARG A 31 1.14 2.85 -16.17
CA ARG A 31 2.19 3.49 -15.38
C ARG A 31 1.63 4.76 -14.77
N GLY A 32 1.96 5.03 -13.51
CA GLY A 32 1.65 6.31 -12.90
C GLY A 32 1.46 6.25 -11.39
N PRO A 33 0.99 7.36 -10.80
CA PRO A 33 0.62 7.39 -9.40
C PRO A 33 -0.63 6.55 -9.16
N ALA A 34 -0.60 5.80 -8.07
CA ALA A 34 -1.73 5.10 -7.48
C ALA A 34 -1.90 5.58 -6.04
N THR A 35 -3.14 5.52 -5.55
CA THR A 35 -3.47 5.89 -4.17
C THR A 35 -4.28 4.77 -3.52
N LEU A 36 -3.82 4.29 -2.38
CA LEU A 36 -4.63 3.49 -1.47
C LEU A 36 -5.26 4.41 -0.44
N THR A 37 -6.57 4.27 -0.22
CA THR A 37 -7.33 5.00 0.80
C THR A 37 -7.75 4.04 1.89
N PHE A 38 -7.43 4.37 3.14
CA PHE A 38 -7.73 3.56 4.31
C PHE A 38 -8.93 4.14 5.07
N ALA A 39 -9.62 3.30 5.83
CA ALA A 39 -10.78 3.72 6.63
C ALA A 39 -10.42 4.64 7.80
N ARG A 40 -9.14 4.67 8.20
CA ARG A 40 -8.61 5.44 9.33
C ARG A 40 -7.33 6.18 8.94
N PRO A 41 -6.92 7.23 9.69
CA PRO A 41 -5.64 7.89 9.48
C PRO A 41 -4.46 6.91 9.55
N ILE A 42 -3.47 7.13 8.70
CA ILE A 42 -2.21 6.39 8.69
C ILE A 42 -1.26 7.04 9.71
N ILE A 43 -0.75 6.24 10.64
CA ILE A 43 0.28 6.66 11.60
C ILE A 43 1.66 6.52 10.96
N SER A 44 1.90 5.40 10.27
CA SER A 44 3.15 5.13 9.58
C SER A 44 2.91 4.19 8.40
N ALA A 45 3.73 4.34 7.38
CA ALA A 45 3.74 3.42 6.25
C ALA A 45 5.15 3.26 5.68
N GLU A 46 5.46 2.04 5.27
CA GLU A 46 6.71 1.68 4.61
C GLU A 46 6.44 0.67 3.50
N GLU A 47 7.27 0.68 2.48
CA GLU A 47 7.31 -0.39 1.49
C GLU A 47 8.10 -1.58 2.05
N VAL A 48 7.59 -2.79 1.81
CA VAL A 48 8.21 -4.04 2.22
C VAL A 48 8.33 -5.01 1.04
N ASN A 49 9.26 -5.95 1.14
CA ASN A 49 9.41 -7.02 0.15
C ASN A 49 8.46 -8.20 0.44
N LEU A 50 8.62 -9.32 -0.27
CA LEU A 50 7.79 -10.52 -0.08
C LEU A 50 8.01 -11.20 1.28
N LEU A 51 9.16 -10.97 1.91
CA LEU A 51 9.52 -11.45 3.25
C LEU A 51 9.15 -10.45 4.35
N GLU A 52 8.42 -9.37 4.00
CA GLU A 52 8.02 -8.30 4.90
C GLU A 52 9.18 -7.50 5.50
N GLU A 53 10.35 -7.53 4.86
CA GLU A 53 11.49 -6.72 5.22
C GLU A 53 11.36 -5.31 4.64
N SER A 54 11.73 -4.29 5.41
CA SER A 54 11.61 -2.89 5.00
C SER A 54 12.50 -2.57 3.80
N VAL A 55 11.89 -2.02 2.75
CA VAL A 55 12.53 -1.64 1.48
C VAL A 55 12.74 -0.12 1.42
N GLY A 56 11.83 0.64 2.04
CA GLY A 56 11.95 2.10 2.10
C GLY A 56 10.71 2.79 2.66
N ALA A 57 10.87 4.06 3.02
CA ALA A 57 9.76 4.89 3.45
C ALA A 57 8.84 5.23 2.27
N VAL A 58 7.54 5.33 2.56
CA VAL A 58 6.56 5.80 1.57
C VAL A 58 5.71 6.92 2.18
N ALA A 59 5.45 7.96 1.39
CA ALA A 59 4.71 9.11 1.87
C ALA A 59 3.22 8.78 2.05
N SER A 60 2.66 9.19 3.18
CA SER A 60 1.22 9.16 3.44
C SER A 60 0.71 10.57 3.78
N ASN A 61 -0.57 10.80 3.53
CA ASN A 61 -1.25 12.05 3.88
C ASN A 61 -2.66 11.73 4.38
N GLY A 62 -2.90 11.95 5.68
CA GLY A 62 -4.15 11.56 6.34
C GLY A 62 -4.35 10.06 6.27
N ASN A 63 -5.38 9.62 5.53
CA ASN A 63 -5.68 8.21 5.30
C ASN A 63 -5.29 7.73 3.89
N ASN A 64 -4.50 8.51 3.14
CA ASN A 64 -4.11 8.19 1.78
C ASN A 64 -2.62 7.86 1.68
N LEU A 65 -2.31 6.79 0.97
CA LEU A 65 -0.96 6.36 0.63
C LEU A 65 -0.76 6.50 -0.88
N THR A 66 0.13 7.39 -1.32
CA THR A 66 0.36 7.63 -2.76
C THR A 66 1.72 7.09 -3.17
N PHE A 67 1.75 6.35 -4.28
CA PHE A 67 2.96 5.67 -4.73
C PHE A 67 2.95 5.47 -6.24
N ALA A 68 4.13 5.42 -6.87
CA ALA A 68 4.25 5.14 -8.30
C ALA A 68 4.21 3.63 -8.57
N ILE A 69 3.47 3.19 -9.58
CA ILE A 69 3.46 1.79 -10.01
C ILE A 69 3.71 1.70 -11.51
N THR A 70 4.43 0.66 -11.92
CA THR A 70 4.73 0.35 -13.33
C THR A 70 3.98 -0.90 -13.79
N PRO A 71 3.85 -1.13 -15.11
CA PRO A 71 3.17 -2.31 -15.64
C PRO A 71 3.61 -3.63 -14.99
N TYR A 72 2.63 -4.43 -14.57
CA TYR A 72 2.83 -5.74 -13.94
C TYR A 72 3.65 -5.74 -12.64
N GLN A 73 3.86 -4.57 -12.05
CA GLN A 73 4.60 -4.45 -10.80
C GLN A 73 3.74 -4.90 -9.62
N ILE A 74 4.38 -5.62 -8.70
CA ILE A 74 3.84 -5.90 -7.37
C ILE A 74 4.55 -4.97 -6.38
N ARG A 75 3.79 -4.28 -5.53
CA ARG A 75 4.32 -3.52 -4.39
C ARG A 75 3.61 -3.94 -3.12
N SER A 76 4.32 -3.98 -2.00
CA SER A 76 3.75 -4.34 -0.69
C SER A 76 4.03 -3.22 0.29
N PHE A 77 3.06 -2.86 1.11
CA PHE A 77 3.18 -1.79 2.10
C PHE A 77 2.77 -2.30 3.46
N ARG A 78 3.62 -2.10 4.47
CA ARG A 78 3.22 -2.22 5.87
C ARG A 78 2.66 -0.87 6.31
N VAL A 79 1.42 -0.85 6.80
CA VAL A 79 0.70 0.36 7.19
C VAL A 79 0.15 0.19 8.59
N ARG A 80 0.43 1.16 9.47
CA ARG A 80 -0.17 1.25 10.80
C ARG A 80 -1.26 2.30 10.78
N LEU A 81 -2.46 1.93 11.22
CA LEU A 81 -3.61 2.84 11.30
C LEU A 81 -3.81 3.35 12.72
N ALA A 82 -4.49 4.49 12.84
CA ALA A 82 -4.99 4.95 14.13
C ALA A 82 -6.03 3.99 14.71
N GLY A 83 -6.01 3.86 16.05
CA GLY A 83 -6.99 3.08 16.83
C GLY A 83 -8.41 3.60 16.74
#